data_AF-A0A2M7XVY7-F1
#
_entry.id   AF-A0A2M7XVY7-F1
#
_cell.length_a   1.000
_cell.length_b   1.000
_cell.length_c   1.000
_cell.angle_alpha   90.00
_cell.angle_beta   90.00
_cell.angle_gamma   90.00
#
_symmetry.space_group_name_H-M   'P 1'
#
loop_
_entity.id
_entity.type
_entity.pdbx_description
1 polymer ?
#
loop_
_entity_poly.entity_id
_entity_poly.type
_entity_poly.pdbx_seq_one_letter_code
_entity_poly.pdbx_strand_id
1 'polypeptide(L)'
;ERLQYELGVIQSMGFPGYFLITQDFIMYAKKNGIPVGPGRGSAAGSLVAYALRITDLDPLHYNLLFERFLNPERVSMPDIDVDFCYDRRGEVIDYIRQLYGDQSVAQIITFNKLKARAVIRDVGRVLEMPIRETDRVAKLVPEELGIKLKN
;
A
#
# COMPACT_ATOMS: atom_id res chain seq x y z
N GLU A 1 8.13 -28.81 1.59
CA GLU A 1 6.69 -28.92 1.92
C GLU A 1 5.96 -27.58 1.84
N ARG A 2 6.31 -26.56 2.66
CA ARG A 2 5.66 -25.23 2.64
C ARG A 2 5.52 -24.60 1.24
N LEU A 3 6.59 -24.58 0.44
CA LEU A 3 6.56 -24.01 -0.91
C LEU A 3 5.53 -24.68 -1.82
N GLN A 4 5.44 -26.02 -1.78
CA GLN A 4 4.49 -26.78 -2.59
C GLN A 4 3.04 -26.52 -2.16
N TYR A 5 2.81 -26.42 -0.85
CA TYR A 5 1.50 -26.04 -0.31
C TYR A 5 1.07 -24.65 -0.79
N GLU A 6 1.93 -23.64 -0.61
CA GLU A 6 1.64 -22.26 -1.04
C GLU A 6 1.38 -22.18 -2.56
N LEU A 7 2.23 -22.83 -3.37
CA LEU A 7 2.05 -22.89 -4.82
C LEU A 7 0.70 -23.52 -5.20
N GLY A 8 0.33 -24.62 -4.53
CA GLY A 8 -0.96 -25.28 -4.75
C GLY A 8 -2.15 -24.37 -4.43
N VAL A 9 -2.10 -23.61 -3.33
CA VAL A 9 -3.13 -22.62 -2.97
C VAL A 9 -3.18 -21.47 -3.97
N ILE A 10 -2.03 -20.90 -4.34
CA ILE A 10 -1.96 -19.79 -5.30
C ILE A 10 -2.53 -20.21 -6.65
N GLN A 11 -2.19 -21.41 -7.13
CA GLN A 11 -2.70 -21.95 -8.39
C GLN A 11 -4.21 -22.22 -8.34
N SER A 12 -4.71 -22.85 -7.27
CA SER A 12 -6.13 -23.18 -7.15
C SER A 12 -7.02 -21.94 -7.04
N MET A 13 -6.52 -20.87 -6.42
CA MET A 13 -7.23 -19.59 -6.30
C MET A 13 -7.06 -18.67 -7.53
N GLY A 14 -6.22 -19.03 -8.50
CA GLY A 14 -6.05 -18.25 -9.74
C GLY A 14 -5.18 -16.99 -9.61
N PHE A 15 -4.33 -16.91 -8.58
CA PHE A 15 -3.41 -15.79 -8.38
C PHE A 15 -1.96 -15.93 -8.91
N PRO A 16 -1.55 -16.92 -9.73
CA PRO A 16 -0.17 -16.95 -10.25
C PRO A 16 0.21 -15.68 -11.02
N GLY A 17 -0.70 -15.16 -11.85
CA GLY A 17 -0.45 -13.94 -12.62
C GLY A 17 -0.16 -12.73 -11.73
N TYR A 18 -0.91 -12.57 -10.64
CA TYR A 18 -0.71 -11.48 -9.68
C TYR A 18 0.69 -11.51 -9.04
N PHE A 19 1.16 -12.69 -8.63
CA PHE A 19 2.51 -12.86 -8.10
C PHE A 19 3.60 -12.56 -9.14
N LEU A 20 3.41 -13.00 -10.38
CA LEU A 20 4.38 -12.77 -11.45
C LEU A 20 4.45 -11.30 -11.85
N ILE A 21 3.31 -10.62 -11.98
CA ILE A 21 3.25 -9.17 -12.23
C ILE A 21 3.96 -8.43 -11.11
N THR A 22 3.68 -8.79 -9.85
CA THR A 22 4.28 -8.16 -8.67
C THR A 22 5.79 -8.37 -8.60
N GLN A 23 6.25 -9.59 -8.87
CA GLN A 23 7.66 -9.91 -8.93
C GLN A 23 8.37 -9.12 -10.03
N ASP A 24 7.76 -8.98 -11.21
CA ASP A 24 8.37 -8.32 -12.36
C ASP A 24 8.71 -6.85 -12.08
N PHE A 25 7.74 -6.05 -11.65
CA PHE A 25 7.99 -4.62 -11.42
C PHE A 25 8.88 -4.36 -10.19
N ILE A 26 8.84 -5.22 -9.15
CA ILE A 26 9.77 -5.14 -8.02
C ILE A 26 11.20 -5.43 -8.49
N MET A 27 11.38 -6.45 -9.32
CA MET A 27 12.69 -6.79 -9.86
C MET A 27 13.20 -5.72 -10.82
N TYR A 28 12.34 -5.11 -11.63
CA TYR A 28 12.68 -3.94 -12.43
C TYR A 28 13.19 -2.80 -11.54
N ALA A 29 12.47 -2.46 -10.48
CA ALA A 29 12.89 -1.42 -9.55
C ALA A 29 14.24 -1.73 -8.90
N LYS A 30 14.42 -2.95 -8.37
CA LYS A 30 15.68 -3.40 -7.76
C LYS A 30 16.86 -3.35 -8.74
N LYS A 31 16.67 -3.81 -9.99
CA LYS A 31 17.72 -3.81 -11.03
C LYS A 31 18.15 -2.40 -11.44
N ASN A 32 17.23 -1.43 -11.42
CA ASN A 32 17.50 -0.02 -11.79
C ASN A 32 17.86 0.86 -10.57
N GLY A 33 18.09 0.24 -9.41
CA GLY A 33 18.44 0.95 -8.17
C GLY A 33 17.33 1.87 -7.66
N ILE A 34 16.06 1.59 -8.00
CA ILE A 34 14.90 2.33 -7.52
C ILE A 34 14.53 1.78 -6.14
N PRO A 35 14.53 2.60 -5.07
CA PRO A 35 14.16 2.14 -3.74
C PRO A 35 12.70 1.68 -3.69
N VAL A 36 12.50 0.44 -3.24
CA VAL A 36 11.19 -0.12 -2.95
C VAL A 36 10.92 0.05 -1.45
N GLY A 37 9.75 0.56 -1.09
CA GLY A 37 9.36 0.81 0.28
C GLY A 37 9.33 -0.47 1.13
N PRO A 38 9.31 -0.35 2.47
CA PRO A 38 9.30 -1.50 3.38
C PRO A 38 7.94 -2.20 3.47
N GLY A 39 6.86 -1.56 3.02
CA GLY A 39 5.51 -2.12 3.04
C GLY A 39 5.45 -3.42 2.22
N ARG A 40 5.08 -4.53 2.85
CA ARG A 40 4.77 -5.81 2.19
C ARG A 40 3.53 -6.48 2.78
N GLY A 41 2.77 -5.72 3.57
CA GLY A 41 1.59 -6.20 4.29
C GLY A 41 1.80 -7.56 4.95
N SER A 42 0.80 -8.42 4.84
CA SER A 42 0.87 -9.81 5.28
C SER A 42 1.73 -10.70 4.36
N ALA A 43 2.11 -10.23 3.17
CA ALA A 43 2.83 -11.03 2.17
C ALA A 43 4.20 -11.53 2.65
N ALA A 44 4.78 -10.90 3.68
CA ALA A 44 5.96 -11.40 4.38
C ALA A 44 5.81 -12.84 4.92
N GLY A 45 4.57 -13.32 5.14
CA GLY A 45 4.29 -14.71 5.52
C GLY A 45 4.35 -15.74 4.40
N SER A 46 4.52 -15.32 3.14
CA SER A 46 4.62 -16.23 1.99
C SER A 46 6.07 -16.57 1.66
N LEU A 47 6.37 -17.87 1.67
CA LEU A 47 7.65 -18.40 1.21
C LEU A 47 7.79 -18.26 -0.32
N VAL A 48 6.68 -18.34 -1.07
CA VAL A 48 6.67 -18.04 -2.51
C VAL A 48 7.07 -16.59 -2.77
N ALA A 49 6.53 -15.64 -2.01
CA ALA A 49 6.91 -14.22 -2.14
C ALA A 49 8.40 -13.98 -1.82
N TYR A 50 8.93 -14.67 -0.80
CA TYR A 50 10.36 -14.62 -0.48
C TYR A 50 11.23 -15.22 -1.60
N ALA A 51 10.85 -16.39 -2.12
CA ALA A 51 11.57 -17.05 -3.21
C ALA A 51 11.58 -16.21 -4.50
N LEU A 52 10.49 -15.50 -4.78
CA LEU A 52 10.36 -14.58 -5.91
C LEU A 52 11.01 -13.21 -5.69
N ARG A 53 11.66 -12.98 -4.53
CA ARG A 53 12.28 -11.69 -4.16
C ARG A 53 11.29 -10.52 -4.07
N ILE A 54 9.99 -10.82 -3.94
CA ILE A 54 8.95 -9.84 -3.62
C ILE A 54 9.19 -9.33 -2.19
N THR A 55 9.40 -10.26 -1.26
CA THR A 55 9.78 -9.97 0.13
C THR A 55 11.24 -10.34 0.37
N ASP A 56 11.87 -9.67 1.32
CA ASP A 56 13.29 -9.86 1.65
C ASP A 56 13.49 -10.63 2.97
N LEU A 57 12.39 -11.09 3.60
CA LEU A 57 12.37 -11.74 4.90
C LEU A 57 11.97 -13.22 4.77
N ASP A 58 12.76 -14.11 5.37
CA ASP A 58 12.48 -15.55 5.40
C ASP A 58 11.34 -15.88 6.38
N PRO A 59 10.15 -16.28 5.90
CA PRO A 59 9.01 -16.54 6.77
C PRO A 59 9.21 -17.74 7.69
N LEU A 60 10.06 -18.71 7.31
CA LEU A 60 10.30 -19.89 8.13
C LEU A 60 11.12 -19.54 9.37
N HIS A 61 12.11 -18.67 9.21
CA HIS A 61 12.96 -18.22 10.32
C HIS A 61 12.16 -17.49 11.40
N TYR A 62 11.22 -16.64 10.97
CA TYR A 62 10.39 -15.83 11.87
C TYR A 62 9.01 -16.44 12.18
N ASN A 63 8.78 -17.69 11.76
CA ASN A 63 7.54 -18.42 11.95
C ASN A 63 6.29 -17.65 11.48
N LEU A 64 6.39 -16.98 10.33
CA LEU A 64 5.31 -16.21 9.73
C LEU A 64 4.32 -17.13 9.00
N LEU A 65 3.04 -16.82 9.13
CA LEU A 65 1.94 -17.65 8.63
C LEU A 65 1.49 -17.18 7.24
N PHE A 66 1.39 -18.11 6.30
CA PHE A 66 0.96 -17.83 4.93
C PHE A 66 -0.54 -17.53 4.89
N GLU A 67 -1.32 -18.21 5.71
CA GLU A 67 -2.78 -18.11 5.80
C GLU A 67 -3.23 -16.74 6.31
N ARG A 68 -2.32 -15.97 6.92
CA ARG A 68 -2.58 -14.57 7.27
C ARG A 68 -2.59 -13.66 6.05
N PHE A 69 -1.86 -14.04 5.01
CA PHE A 69 -1.82 -13.37 3.72
C PHE A 69 -2.90 -13.90 2.79
N LEU A 70 -2.95 -15.21 2.57
CA LEU A 70 -3.90 -15.85 1.66
C LEU A 70 -4.46 -17.11 2.31
N ASN A 71 -5.74 -17.07 2.67
CA ASN A 71 -6.42 -18.20 3.29
C ASN A 71 -7.28 -18.94 2.26
N PRO A 72 -7.06 -20.24 2.01
CA PRO A 72 -7.87 -21.01 1.06
C PRO A 72 -9.35 -21.12 1.46
N GLU A 73 -9.68 -21.06 2.75
CA GLU A 73 -11.07 -21.10 3.23
C GLU A 73 -11.80 -19.76 3.09
N ARG A 74 -11.05 -18.68 2.86
CA ARG A 74 -11.60 -17.33 2.69
C ARG A 74 -11.08 -16.73 1.40
N VAL A 75 -11.89 -16.83 0.35
CA VAL A 75 -11.63 -16.14 -0.92
C VAL A 75 -11.57 -14.64 -0.65
N SER A 76 -10.35 -14.14 -0.53
CA SER A 76 -10.01 -12.74 -0.35
C SER A 76 -8.93 -12.41 -1.36
N MET A 77 -9.00 -11.20 -1.90
CA MET A 77 -8.00 -10.74 -2.85
C MET A 77 -6.66 -10.64 -2.10
N PRO A 78 -5.58 -11.29 -2.58
CA PRO A 78 -4.27 -11.10 -2.02
C PRO A 78 -3.86 -9.64 -2.24
N ASP A 79 -3.46 -8.97 -1.16
CA ASP A 79 -2.96 -7.61 -1.23
C ASP A 79 -1.49 -7.59 -0.81
N ILE A 80 -0.60 -7.43 -1.79
CA ILE A 80 0.81 -7.17 -1.60
C ILE A 80 0.97 -5.66 -1.68
N ASP A 81 0.94 -5.02 -0.51
CA ASP A 81 1.07 -3.55 -0.34
C ASP A 81 2.47 -3.06 -0.77
N VAL A 82 2.77 -3.01 -2.06
CA VAL A 82 4.08 -2.55 -2.56
C VAL A 82 4.06 -1.04 -2.77
N ASP A 83 4.89 -0.35 -2.00
CA ASP A 83 5.13 1.07 -2.17
C ASP A 83 6.47 1.34 -2.89
N PHE A 84 6.51 2.40 -3.69
CA PHE A 84 7.72 2.94 -4.31
C PHE A 84 8.02 4.33 -3.77
N CYS A 85 9.32 4.66 -3.66
CA CYS A 85 9.72 6.02 -3.31
C CYS A 85 9.19 7.04 -4.32
N TYR A 86 8.64 8.16 -3.84
CA TYR A 86 8.01 9.19 -4.67
C TYR A 86 8.95 9.73 -5.78
N ASP A 87 10.25 9.86 -5.49
CA ASP A 87 11.21 10.51 -6.40
C ASP A 87 11.37 9.74 -7.72
N ARG A 88 11.41 8.41 -7.66
CA ARG A 88 11.69 7.53 -8.82
C ARG A 88 10.54 6.61 -9.21
N ARG A 89 9.35 6.77 -8.62
CA ARG A 89 8.16 5.96 -8.98
C ARG A 89 7.73 6.13 -10.44
N GLY A 90 8.03 7.29 -11.04
CA GLY A 90 7.69 7.57 -12.44
C GLY A 90 8.31 6.56 -13.40
N GLU A 91 9.55 6.16 -13.17
CA GLU A 91 10.25 5.17 -14.00
C GLU A 91 9.57 3.80 -13.97
N VAL A 92 9.07 3.38 -12.80
CA VAL A 92 8.31 2.14 -12.66
C VAL A 92 6.96 2.24 -13.37
N ILE A 93 6.27 3.38 -13.27
CA ILE A 93 5.00 3.61 -13.98
C ILE A 93 5.21 3.54 -15.49
N ASP A 94 6.26 4.17 -16.01
CA ASP A 94 6.56 4.18 -17.44
C ASP A 94 6.94 2.78 -17.95
N TYR A 95 7.68 2.00 -17.16
CA TYR A 95 7.94 0.59 -17.44
C TYR A 95 6.64 -0.24 -17.54
N ILE A 96 5.75 -0.11 -16.55
CA ILE A 96 4.46 -0.83 -16.52
C ILE A 96 3.59 -0.39 -17.71
N ARG A 97 3.59 0.89 -18.07
CA ARG A 97 2.88 1.41 -19.26
C ARG A 97 3.40 0.82 -20.57
N GLN A 98 4.72 0.67 -20.71
CA GLN A 98 5.30 0.02 -21.88
C GLN A 98 4.90 -1.45 -21.98
N LEU A 99 4.79 -2.14 -20.84
CA LEU A 99 4.47 -3.56 -20.79
C LEU A 99 2.98 -3.86 -21.02
N TYR A 100 2.08 -3.09 -20.40
CA TYR A 100 0.63 -3.36 -20.41
C TYR A 100 -0.19 -2.40 -21.29
N GLY A 101 0.45 -1.38 -21.85
CA GLY A 101 -0.17 -0.35 -22.66
C GLY A 101 -0.63 0.86 -21.83
N ASP A 102 -0.53 2.05 -22.43
CA ASP A 102 -0.82 3.33 -21.76
C ASP A 102 -2.28 3.45 -21.29
N GLN A 103 -3.22 2.85 -22.02
CA GLN A 103 -4.65 2.83 -21.67
C GLN A 103 -4.99 1.85 -20.54
N SER A 104 -4.06 0.98 -20.15
CA SER A 104 -4.26 -0.05 -19.13
C SER A 104 -3.72 0.37 -17.75
N VAL A 105 -3.08 1.53 -17.64
CA VAL A 105 -2.40 2.00 -16.42
C VAL A 105 -2.92 3.37 -16.03
N ALA A 106 -3.46 3.47 -14.81
CA ALA A 106 -4.00 4.71 -14.27
C ALA A 106 -3.47 4.98 -12.85
N GLN A 107 -3.44 6.25 -12.47
CA GLN A 107 -3.15 6.67 -11.10
C GLN A 107 -4.45 6.82 -10.31
N ILE A 108 -4.38 6.53 -9.01
CA ILE A 108 -5.50 6.67 -8.09
C ILE A 108 -5.42 8.04 -7.41
N ILE A 109 -6.52 8.79 -7.43
CA ILE A 109 -6.62 10.11 -6.81
C ILE A 109 -6.83 10.00 -5.29
N THR A 110 -6.31 10.97 -4.55
CA THR A 110 -6.60 11.16 -3.13
C THR A 110 -7.46 12.41 -2.94
N PHE A 111 -8.47 12.34 -2.07
CA PHE A 111 -9.32 13.49 -1.75
C PHE A 111 -8.84 14.20 -0.48
N ASN A 112 -8.61 15.50 -0.61
CA ASN A 112 -8.41 16.37 0.55
C ASN A 112 -9.77 16.71 1.16
N LYS A 113 -10.00 16.27 2.40
CA LYS A 113 -11.18 16.65 3.19
C LYS A 113 -10.85 17.86 4.06
N LEU A 114 -11.85 18.72 4.30
CA LEU A 114 -11.75 19.81 5.27
C LEU A 114 -11.70 19.23 6.69
N LYS A 115 -10.49 19.03 7.21
CA LYS A 115 -10.26 18.61 8.61
C LYS A 115 -10.71 19.72 9.57
N ALA A 116 -10.99 19.37 10.83
CA ALA A 116 -11.56 20.28 11.83
C ALA A 116 -10.81 21.63 11.96
N ARG A 117 -9.48 21.61 11.97
CA ARG A 117 -8.67 22.85 12.01
C ARG A 117 -8.76 23.66 10.70
N ALA A 118 -8.79 22.98 9.56
CA ALA A 118 -8.88 23.62 8.26
C ALA A 118 -10.23 24.31 8.07
N VAL A 119 -11.33 23.62 8.42
CA VAL A 119 -12.68 24.20 8.30
C VAL A 119 -12.87 25.43 9.19
N ILE A 120 -12.32 25.45 10.41
CA ILE A 120 -12.38 26.64 11.28
C ILE A 120 -11.67 27.84 10.64
N ARG A 121 -10.48 27.62 10.08
CA ARG A 121 -9.72 28.68 9.42
C ARG A 121 -10.42 29.17 8.15
N ASP A 122 -10.97 28.27 7.36
CA ASP A 122 -11.62 28.62 6.10
C ASP A 122 -12.97 29.32 6.32
N VAL A 123 -13.79 28.85 7.26
CA VAL A 123 -15.05 29.54 7.64
C VAL A 123 -14.74 30.90 8.26
N GLY A 124 -13.75 30.98 9.16
CA GLY A 124 -13.34 32.25 9.74
C GLY A 124 -12.85 33.27 8.70
N ARG A 125 -12.17 32.80 7.64
CA ARG A 125 -11.79 33.66 6.50
C ARG A 125 -13.00 34.18 5.74
N VAL A 126 -14.01 33.33 5.50
CA VAL A 126 -15.27 33.73 4.83
C VAL A 126 -16.05 34.75 5.66
N LEU A 127 -15.98 34.66 6.99
CA LEU A 127 -16.59 35.61 7.93
C LEU A 127 -15.73 36.87 8.15
N GLU A 128 -14.67 37.08 7.36
CA GLU A 128 -13.75 38.22 7.46
C GLU A 128 -13.09 38.39 8.84
N MET A 129 -13.00 37.32 9.62
CA MET A 129 -12.33 37.33 10.91
C MET A 129 -10.80 37.41 10.74
N PRO A 130 -10.07 38.11 11.63
CA PRO A 130 -8.62 38.17 11.58
C PRO A 130 -7.97 36.77 11.63
N ILE A 131 -7.01 36.51 10.74
CA ILE A 131 -6.30 35.22 10.64
C ILE A 131 -5.70 34.78 11.98
N ARG A 132 -5.19 35.73 12.78
CA ARG A 132 -4.60 35.43 14.10
C ARG A 132 -5.63 34.89 15.08
N GLU A 133 -6.87 35.38 15.02
CA GLU A 133 -7.94 34.95 15.91
C GLU A 133 -8.46 33.57 15.51
N THR A 134 -8.68 33.35 14.22
CA THR A 134 -9.16 32.06 13.68
C THR A 134 -8.12 30.96 13.86
N ASP A 135 -6.82 31.25 13.70
CA ASP A 135 -5.75 30.29 13.99
C ASP A 135 -5.63 29.97 15.49
N ARG A 136 -5.86 30.95 16.37
CA ARG A 136 -5.91 30.71 17.82
C ARG A 136 -7.01 29.71 18.16
N VAL A 137 -8.22 29.88 17.60
CA VAL A 137 -9.34 28.94 17.80
C VAL A 137 -9.03 27.56 17.20
N ALA A 138 -8.49 27.51 15.98
CA ALA A 138 -8.15 26.25 15.32
C ALA A 138 -7.12 25.42 16.11
N LYS A 139 -6.15 26.07 16.77
CA LYS A 139 -5.15 25.39 17.62
C LYS A 139 -5.72 24.77 18.90
N LEU A 140 -6.88 25.23 19.36
CA LEU A 140 -7.57 24.62 20.51
C LEU A 140 -8.19 23.25 20.16
N VAL A 141 -8.40 22.96 18.87
CA VAL A 141 -8.89 21.66 18.44
C VAL A 141 -7.76 20.62 18.51
N PRO A 142 -7.94 19.51 19.24
CA PRO A 142 -6.93 18.46 19.32
C PRO A 142 -6.71 17.78 17.96
N GLU A 143 -5.50 17.29 17.71
CA GLU A 143 -5.18 16.54 16.48
C GLU A 143 -5.79 15.13 16.49
N GLU A 144 -5.83 14.50 17.67
CA GLU A 144 -6.46 13.22 17.90
C GLU A 144 -7.67 13.38 18.79
N LEU A 145 -8.81 12.84 18.38
CA LEU A 145 -10.07 13.02 19.11
C LEU A 145 -10.15 12.21 20.41
N GLY A 146 -9.20 11.30 20.68
CA GLY A 146 -9.13 10.50 21.91
C GLY A 146 -10.36 9.61 22.18
N ILE A 147 -11.28 9.51 21.23
CA ILE A 147 -12.56 8.79 21.35
C ILE A 147 -12.55 7.55 20.47
N LYS A 148 -13.06 6.45 21.04
CA LYS A 148 -13.42 5.26 20.26
C LYS A 148 -14.84 5.46 19.74
N LEU A 149 -15.00 5.52 18.42
CA LEU A 149 -16.32 5.38 17.82
C LEU A 149 -16.79 3.95 18.11
N LYS A 150 -17.95 3.81 18.77
CA LYS A 150 -18.62 2.51 18.86
C LYS A 150 -19.16 2.21 17.46
N ASN A 151 -18.65 1.16 16.84
CA ASN A 151 -19.31 0.53 15.69
C ASN A 151 -20.57 -0.18 16.16
#